data_AF-A0A496VG95-F1
#
_entry.id   AF-A0A496VG95-F1
#
_cell.length_a   1.000
_cell.length_b   1.000
_cell.length_c   1.000
_cell.angle_alpha   90.00
_cell.angle_beta   90.00
_cell.angle_gamma   90.00
#
_symmetry.space_group_name_H-M   'P 1'
#
loop_
_entity.id
_entity.type
_entity.pdbx_description
1 polymer ?
#
loop_
_entity_poly.entity_id
_entity_poly.type
_entity_poly.pdbx_seq_one_letter_code
_entity_poly.pdbx_strand_id
1 'polypeptide(L)'
;MVCLLFSKFKESSNLKQGVPNFEYKSSTPNQISLFDMAQPLDDLAKMLLDQFAGRTMTVKEVYEQHHVGKHYIEKNYKEILKQLESEGTIIIVPPASQRRKIRGEVTLANHVKVTFPIQ
;
A
#
# COMPACT_ATOMS: atom_id res chain seq x y z
N MET A 1 -11.54 -67.10 -24.19
CA MET A 1 -10.95 -65.96 -24.93
C MET A 1 -11.44 -64.68 -24.27
N VAL A 2 -10.57 -63.70 -24.00
CA VAL A 2 -10.94 -62.43 -23.35
C VAL A 2 -11.43 -61.42 -24.40
N CYS A 3 -12.40 -60.58 -24.05
CA CYS A 3 -12.56 -59.14 -24.40
C CYS A 3 -13.94 -58.67 -23.89
N LEU A 4 -14.04 -57.74 -22.93
CA LEU A 4 -13.97 -56.27 -23.09
C LEU A 4 -15.07 -55.73 -24.05
N LEU A 5 -15.90 -54.74 -23.70
CA LEU A 5 -16.19 -54.06 -22.42
C LEU A 5 -17.58 -53.39 -22.53
N PHE A 6 -18.21 -53.05 -21.41
CA PHE A 6 -19.50 -52.35 -21.35
C PHE A 6 -19.50 -50.98 -22.06
N SER A 7 -20.67 -50.53 -22.55
CA SER A 7 -21.09 -49.13 -22.38
C SER A 7 -22.61 -48.90 -22.44
N LYS A 8 -23.07 -48.00 -21.57
CA LYS A 8 -24.45 -47.80 -21.13
C LYS A 8 -24.54 -46.37 -20.52
N PHE A 9 -25.61 -45.58 -20.61
CA PHE A 9 -26.97 -45.89 -21.05
C PHE A 9 -27.47 -44.95 -22.18
N LYS A 10 -28.71 -44.47 -22.08
CA LYS A 10 -29.40 -43.50 -22.93
C LYS A 10 -29.61 -42.21 -22.13
N GLU A 11 -29.07 -41.07 -22.59
CA GLU A 11 -29.40 -39.75 -22.04
C GLU A 11 -30.36 -38.98 -22.95
N SER A 12 -31.29 -38.25 -22.31
CA SER A 12 -32.26 -37.33 -22.90
C SER A 12 -32.73 -36.41 -21.76
N SER A 13 -32.87 -35.08 -21.86
CA SER A 13 -33.03 -34.25 -23.06
C SER A 13 -32.59 -32.79 -22.82
N ASN A 14 -32.04 -32.16 -23.86
CA ASN A 14 -32.24 -30.76 -24.28
C ASN A 14 -32.21 -29.63 -23.21
N LEU A 15 -31.05 -28.98 -23.07
CA LEU A 15 -30.92 -27.56 -22.68
C LEU A 15 -29.85 -26.90 -23.57
N LYS A 16 -30.13 -25.70 -24.09
CA LYS A 16 -29.21 -24.93 -24.95
C LYS A 16 -28.11 -24.27 -24.10
N GLN A 17 -26.99 -24.94 -23.91
CA GLN A 17 -25.77 -24.41 -23.28
C GLN A 17 -24.53 -25.01 -23.97
N GLY A 18 -23.40 -24.31 -24.08
CA GLY A 18 -23.18 -22.90 -23.73
C GLY A 18 -21.85 -22.43 -24.31
N VAL A 19 -21.89 -21.37 -25.11
CA VAL A 19 -20.69 -20.57 -25.39
C VAL A 19 -20.58 -19.55 -24.26
N PRO A 20 -19.48 -19.51 -23.49
CA PRO A 20 -19.23 -18.41 -22.59
C PRO A 20 -19.07 -17.15 -23.43
N ASN A 21 -20.03 -16.21 -23.32
CA ASN A 21 -19.78 -14.86 -23.80
C ASN A 21 -18.66 -14.28 -22.92
N PHE A 22 -17.46 -14.17 -23.47
CA PHE A 22 -16.42 -13.31 -22.91
C PHE A 22 -16.82 -11.85 -23.18
N GLU A 23 -17.79 -11.37 -22.39
CA GLU A 23 -18.18 -9.98 -22.35
C GLU A 23 -17.00 -9.20 -21.76
N TYR A 24 -16.19 -8.59 -22.63
CA TYR A 24 -15.16 -7.64 -22.23
C TYR A 24 -15.87 -6.42 -21.64
N LYS A 25 -16.06 -6.42 -20.33
CA LYS A 25 -16.47 -5.23 -19.59
C LYS A 25 -15.29 -4.27 -19.63
N SER A 26 -15.39 -3.27 -20.49
CA SER A 26 -14.52 -2.09 -20.45
C SER A 26 -14.48 -1.60 -19.00
N SER A 27 -13.27 -1.44 -18.47
CA SER A 27 -13.03 -1.32 -17.04
C SER A 27 -13.97 -0.31 -16.38
N THR A 28 -14.63 -0.73 -15.31
CA THR A 28 -15.27 0.22 -14.41
C THR A 28 -14.21 1.24 -13.97
N PRO A 29 -14.51 2.56 -13.99
CA PRO A 29 -13.52 3.61 -13.74
C PRO A 29 -13.02 3.68 -12.28
N ASN A 30 -13.27 2.63 -11.50
CA ASN A 30 -12.95 2.51 -10.08
C ASN A 30 -11.90 1.40 -9.80
N GLN A 31 -11.29 0.86 -10.85
CA GLN A 31 -10.15 -0.05 -10.72
C GLN A 31 -8.87 0.79 -10.66
N ILE A 32 -8.41 1.08 -9.44
CA ILE A 32 -7.16 1.80 -9.17
C ILE A 32 -6.02 1.08 -9.89
N SER A 33 -5.30 1.77 -10.78
CA SER A 33 -4.18 1.18 -11.48
C SER A 33 -3.06 0.86 -10.48
N LEU A 34 -2.32 -0.23 -10.71
CA LEU A 34 -1.16 -0.55 -9.85
C LEU A 34 -0.09 0.56 -9.91
N PHE A 35 -0.06 1.36 -10.99
CA PHE A 35 0.81 2.52 -11.12
C PHE A 35 0.32 3.75 -10.34
N ASP A 36 -1.00 3.89 -10.14
CA ASP A 36 -1.60 4.96 -9.31
C ASP A 36 -1.31 4.78 -7.80
N MET A 37 -0.71 3.66 -7.39
CA MET A 37 -0.35 3.40 -6.00
C MET A 37 1.06 3.89 -5.60
N ALA A 38 1.95 4.14 -6.57
CA ALA A 38 3.30 4.64 -6.30
C ALA A 38 3.34 6.17 -6.18
N GLN A 39 2.78 6.89 -7.17
CA GLN A 39 2.72 8.36 -7.19
C GLN A 39 2.18 9.03 -5.90
N PRO A 40 1.10 8.56 -5.25
CA PRO A 40 0.58 9.22 -4.05
C PRO A 40 1.53 9.13 -2.84
N LEU A 41 2.53 8.25 -2.84
CA LEU A 41 3.54 8.18 -1.78
C LEU A 41 4.60 9.28 -1.97
N ASP A 42 5.06 9.52 -3.19
CA ASP A 42 6.01 10.61 -3.50
C ASP A 42 5.39 12.00 -3.22
N ASP A 43 4.09 12.16 -3.50
CA ASP A 43 3.38 13.41 -3.20
C ASP A 43 3.17 13.61 -1.70
N LEU A 44 2.91 12.53 -0.93
CA LEU A 44 2.89 12.61 0.54
C LEU A 44 4.24 13.08 1.10
N ALA A 45 5.37 12.63 0.54
CA ALA A 45 6.70 13.07 0.99
C ALA A 45 6.88 14.59 0.85
N LYS A 46 6.55 15.16 -0.33
CA LYS A 46 6.62 16.61 -0.59
C LYS A 46 5.70 17.39 0.34
N MET A 47 4.43 16.97 0.45
CA MET A 47 3.45 17.62 1.33
C MET A 47 3.90 17.70 2.79
N LEU A 48 4.57 16.66 3.30
CA LEU A 48 5.12 16.64 4.66
C LEU A 48 6.30 17.61 4.82
N LEU A 49 7.22 17.64 3.85
CA LEU A 49 8.37 18.57 3.84
C LEU A 49 7.92 20.04 3.75
N ASP A 50 6.88 20.33 2.95
CA ASP A 50 6.36 21.68 2.78
C ASP A 50 5.56 22.13 4.02
N GLN A 51 4.64 21.30 4.52
CA GLN A 51 3.74 21.68 5.61
C GLN A 51 4.46 21.79 6.98
N PHE A 52 5.52 21.00 7.17
CA PHE A 52 6.23 20.92 8.46
C PHE A 52 7.66 21.47 8.44
N ALA A 53 8.06 22.18 7.37
CA ALA A 53 9.36 22.82 7.24
C ALA A 53 9.80 23.56 8.52
N GLY A 54 11.03 23.29 8.96
CA GLY A 54 11.66 23.87 10.15
C GLY A 54 11.08 23.42 11.50
N ARG A 55 10.17 22.45 11.55
CA ARG A 55 9.54 21.98 12.80
C ARG A 55 10.13 20.65 13.29
N THR A 56 10.21 20.51 14.61
CA THR A 56 10.41 19.21 15.28
C THR A 56 9.11 18.78 15.95
N MET A 57 8.63 17.58 15.63
CA MET A 57 7.40 17.02 16.18
C MET A 57 7.44 15.49 16.22
N THR A 58 6.50 14.86 16.93
CA THR A 58 6.41 13.40 16.99
C THR A 58 5.72 12.81 15.75
N VAL A 59 6.02 11.55 15.44
CA VAL A 59 5.34 10.77 14.38
C VAL A 59 3.81 10.77 14.57
N LYS A 60 3.33 10.77 15.82
CA LYS A 60 1.91 10.91 16.16
C LYS A 60 1.34 12.24 15.67
N GLU A 61 2.00 13.35 16.00
CA GLU A 61 1.56 14.71 15.63
C GLU A 61 1.58 14.92 14.11
N VAL A 62 2.59 14.38 13.40
CA VAL A 62 2.65 14.39 11.93
C VAL A 62 1.38 13.75 11.33
N TYR A 63 1.01 12.55 11.82
CA TYR A 63 -0.20 11.87 11.38
C TYR A 63 -1.46 12.66 11.75
N GLU A 64 -1.63 13.01 13.04
CA GLU A 64 -2.83 13.66 13.56
C GLU A 64 -3.10 15.01 12.87
N GLN A 65 -2.07 15.80 12.55
CA GLN A 65 -2.22 17.10 11.89
C GLN A 65 -2.42 17.02 10.36
N HIS A 66 -1.90 15.99 9.67
CA HIS A 66 -1.94 15.92 8.20
C HIS A 66 -3.03 14.97 7.64
N HIS A 67 -3.45 13.94 8.38
CA HIS A 67 -4.36 12.91 7.83
C HIS A 67 -5.80 13.38 7.57
N VAL A 68 -6.23 14.50 8.18
CA VAL A 68 -7.61 14.97 8.09
C VAL A 68 -7.96 15.34 6.64
N GLY A 69 -8.96 14.66 6.07
CA GLY A 69 -9.35 14.84 4.67
C GLY A 69 -8.38 14.23 3.64
N LYS A 70 -7.48 13.32 4.05
CA LYS A 70 -6.54 12.63 3.16
C LYS A 70 -6.75 11.11 3.20
N HIS A 71 -6.48 10.44 2.09
CA HIS A 71 -6.63 8.98 1.93
C HIS A 71 -5.43 8.16 2.44
N TYR A 72 -4.60 8.75 3.32
CA TYR A 72 -3.37 8.13 3.81
C TYR A 72 -3.55 7.53 5.21
N ILE A 73 -3.20 6.25 5.37
CA ILE A 73 -3.18 5.57 6.68
C ILE A 73 -1.84 5.78 7.38
N GLU A 74 -1.80 5.63 8.71
CA GLU A 74 -0.60 5.80 9.56
C GLU A 74 0.63 5.01 9.04
N LYS A 75 0.42 3.83 8.44
CA LYS A 75 1.49 3.05 7.82
C LYS A 75 2.23 3.84 6.74
N ASN A 76 1.50 4.56 5.88
CA ASN A 76 2.08 5.31 4.76
C ASN A 76 3.01 6.41 5.26
N TYR A 77 2.61 7.14 6.31
CA TYR A 77 3.46 8.13 6.97
C TYR A 77 4.72 7.47 7.54
N LYS A 78 4.61 6.31 8.17
CA LYS A 78 5.77 5.59 8.72
C LYS A 78 6.72 5.07 7.65
N GLU A 79 6.23 4.66 6.48
CA GLU A 79 7.08 4.32 5.34
C GLU A 79 7.80 5.55 4.80
N ILE A 80 7.08 6.65 4.52
CA ILE A 80 7.66 7.90 4.00
C ILE A 80 8.67 8.51 4.97
N LEU A 81 8.40 8.51 6.28
CA LEU A 81 9.36 9.01 7.27
C LEU A 81 10.63 8.14 7.35
N LYS A 82 10.52 6.81 7.18
CA LYS A 82 11.70 5.93 7.08
C LYS A 82 12.48 6.18 5.79
N GLN A 83 11.80 6.42 4.68
CA GLN A 83 12.42 6.75 3.39
C GLN A 83 13.19 8.07 3.47
N LEU A 84 12.53 9.16 3.89
CA LEU A 84 13.14 10.48 4.06
C LEU A 84 14.30 10.48 5.08
N GLU A 85 14.26 9.62 6.10
CA GLU A 85 15.42 9.39 6.99
C GLU A 85 16.58 8.70 6.25
N SER A 86 16.29 7.67 5.45
CA SER A 86 17.31 6.94 4.68
C SER A 86 17.96 7.78 3.58
N GLU A 87 17.24 8.75 3.04
CA GLU A 87 17.72 9.76 2.10
C GLU A 87 18.53 10.89 2.79
N GLY A 88 18.44 10.99 4.13
CA GLY A 88 19.06 12.07 4.90
C GLY A 88 18.30 13.41 4.87
N THR A 89 17.12 13.44 4.25
CA THR A 89 16.28 14.63 4.08
C THR A 89 15.70 15.12 5.42
N ILE A 90 15.39 14.21 6.34
CA ILE A 90 14.88 14.53 7.69
C ILE A 90 15.72 13.85 8.78
N ILE A 91 15.75 14.45 9.97
CA ILE A 91 16.46 13.89 11.12
C ILE A 91 15.45 13.26 12.07
N ILE A 92 15.62 11.97 12.39
CA ILE A 92 14.73 11.26 13.32
C ILE A 92 15.51 10.83 14.58
N VAL A 93 14.94 11.11 15.76
CA VAL A 93 15.54 10.84 17.07
C VAL A 93 14.60 9.95 17.91
N PRO A 94 15.02 8.73 18.31
CA PRO A 94 16.30 8.09 18.02
C PRO A 94 16.47 7.68 16.54
N PRO A 95 17.69 7.64 16.00
CA PRO A 95 17.99 7.23 14.62
C PRO A 95 17.73 5.74 14.40
N ALA A 96 17.52 5.34 13.14
CA ALA A 96 17.18 3.96 12.75
C ALA A 96 18.07 2.88 13.38
N SER A 97 19.38 3.12 13.49
CA SER A 97 20.36 2.20 14.09
C SER A 97 20.15 1.91 15.58
N GLN A 98 19.50 2.82 16.31
CA GLN A 98 19.21 2.68 17.75
C GLN A 98 17.79 2.14 18.02
N ARG A 99 16.94 1.98 16.99
CA ARG A 99 15.58 1.47 17.15
C ARG A 99 15.55 -0.05 17.18
N ARG A 100 14.57 -0.59 17.91
CA ARG A 100 14.29 -2.02 17.92
C ARG A 100 13.87 -2.49 16.52
N LYS A 101 14.60 -3.46 15.99
CA LYS A 101 14.18 -4.23 14.81
C LYS A 101 13.19 -5.32 15.22
N ILE A 102 12.11 -5.48 14.48
CA ILE A 102 11.11 -6.54 14.67
C ILE A 102 10.97 -7.27 13.34
N ARG A 103 11.17 -8.60 13.32
CA ARG A 103 11.18 -9.42 12.09
C ARG A 103 12.14 -8.92 11.00
N GLY A 104 13.24 -8.27 11.39
CA GLY A 104 14.23 -7.67 10.49
C GLY A 104 13.98 -6.19 10.16
N GLU A 105 12.74 -5.71 10.26
CA GLU A 105 12.36 -4.33 9.93
C GLU A 105 12.62 -3.35 11.07
N VAL A 106 13.07 -2.13 10.73
CA VAL A 106 13.21 -1.02 11.69
C VAL A 106 11.84 -0.46 12.01
N THR A 107 11.46 -0.47 13.29
CA THR A 107 10.16 0.07 13.71
C THR A 107 10.23 1.58 13.99
N LEU A 108 9.17 2.30 13.62
CA LEU A 108 9.01 3.73 13.91
C LEU A 108 7.83 3.92 14.87
N ALA A 109 8.11 4.22 16.14
CA ALA A 109 7.11 4.37 17.19
C ALA A 109 6.54 5.79 17.25
N ASN A 110 5.30 5.93 17.74
CA ASN A 110 4.53 7.17 17.59
C ASN A 110 5.10 8.37 18.38
N HIS A 111 5.89 8.10 19.43
CA HIS A 111 6.56 9.12 20.25
C HIS A 111 7.94 9.55 19.71
N VAL A 112 8.44 8.90 18.65
CA VAL A 112 9.74 9.23 18.04
C VAL A 112 9.65 10.64 17.46
N LYS A 113 10.69 11.45 17.65
CA LYS A 113 10.75 12.83 17.16
C LYS A 113 11.33 12.86 15.75
N VAL A 114 10.72 13.66 14.89
CA VAL A 114 11.13 13.98 13.52
C VAL A 114 11.40 15.48 13.46
N THR A 115 12.53 15.86 12.88
CA THR A 115 12.86 17.25 12.54
C THR A 115 12.91 17.38 11.02
N PHE A 116 12.06 18.25 10.50
CA PHE A 116 12.02 18.62 9.10
C PHE A 116 12.97 19.81 8.84
N PRO A 117 13.70 19.83 7.72
CA PRO A 117 14.59 20.94 7.38
C PRO A 117 13.79 22.21 7.12
N ILE A 118 14.45 23.36 7.19
CA ILE A 118 13.95 24.60 6.58
C ILE A 118 14.26 24.50 5.08
N GLN A 119 13.27 24.77 4.24
CA GLN A 119 13.45 24.87 2.78
C GLN A 119 13.88 26.29 2.38
#